data_AF-A0AA88HH04-F1
#
_entry.id   AF-A0AA88HH04-F1
#
_cell.length_a   1.000
_cell.length_b   1.000
_cell.length_c   1.000
_cell.angle_alpha   90.00
_cell.angle_beta   90.00
_cell.angle_gamma   90.00
#
_symmetry.space_group_name_H-M   'P 1'
#
loop_
_entity.id
_entity.type
_entity.pdbx_description
1 polymer ?
#
loop_
_entity_poly.entity_id
_entity_poly.type
_entity_poly.pdbx_seq_one_letter_code
_entity_poly.pdbx_strand_id
1 'polypeptide(L)'
;MKYQIREDELSHEIVEYFTAKSELTKRNKRAIEHHIATVEELLENGRREDEVCHREKEEMLKKIEELLKNDVELMKEENGLHQGKIKKLIKDTDRTYFFLLVMNLIVIVFIFGLSWWHLKSDRDRAQQANAAETERSRPITSEGLLTFGQWLSCEKWEKFQDAKSSNEKATIFQEALLHNYKACFPEKSTKRFSSDRPYITQEVKKMVMEKRRLFRHGNTQQAKLRKVTRKHANKYVERKVNHLFESKPSQSYNRIKRMRGKVEKGVDFGIDEDDVVTADSLNKHLGSALECYVCNEQEGNTDKCLKTIKICEQHEDMCMTKIKWGSLPYWTITAAKQFNVSKECATKDLCEQTWNATLPYCERIWYLDWRCSECCAGDRCNYYVTVSHFFFYLNL
;
A
#
# COMPACT_ATOMS: atom_id res chain seq x y z
N MET A 1 13.69 23.25 30.70
CA MET A 1 13.88 24.34 31.69
C MET A 1 15.33 24.82 31.84
N LYS A 2 16.34 23.96 32.10
CA LYS A 2 17.77 24.41 32.19
C LYS A 2 18.43 24.89 30.89
N TYR A 3 17.80 24.67 29.73
CA TYR A 3 18.31 25.12 28.43
C TYR A 3 17.84 26.54 28.09
N GLN A 4 16.56 26.85 28.31
CA GLN A 4 15.97 28.18 28.09
C GLN A 4 16.71 29.27 28.90
N ILE A 5 16.99 28.98 30.18
CA ILE A 5 17.66 29.93 31.08
C ILE A 5 19.06 30.33 30.57
N ARG A 6 19.77 29.45 29.84
CA ARG A 6 21.12 29.73 29.31
C ARG A 6 21.13 30.51 27.99
N GLU A 7 20.10 30.37 27.17
CA GLU A 7 19.94 31.21 25.97
C GLU A 7 19.59 32.65 26.35
N ASP A 8 18.74 32.82 27.36
CA ASP A 8 18.37 34.14 27.87
C ASP A 8 19.59 34.87 28.48
N GLU A 9 20.42 34.17 29.27
CA GLU A 9 21.69 34.71 29.82
C GLU A 9 22.68 35.13 28.73
N LEU A 10 22.86 34.31 27.68
CA LEU A 10 23.78 34.64 26.58
C LEU A 10 23.25 35.81 25.74
N SER A 11 21.94 35.88 25.52
CA SER A 11 21.32 37.00 24.80
C SER A 11 21.46 38.31 25.58
N HIS A 12 21.33 38.26 26.91
CA HIS A 12 21.48 39.42 27.79
C HIS A 12 22.92 39.95 27.80
N GLU A 13 23.92 39.07 27.96
CA GLU A 13 25.34 39.50 27.94
C GLU A 13 25.76 40.08 26.57
N ILE A 14 25.24 39.53 25.47
CA ILE A 14 25.51 40.06 24.12
C ILE A 14 24.87 41.44 23.95
N VAL A 15 23.62 41.62 24.39
CA VAL A 15 22.92 42.92 24.32
C VAL A 15 23.59 43.96 25.21
N GLU A 16 24.02 43.61 26.43
CA GLU A 16 24.77 44.51 27.30
C GLU A 16 26.10 44.93 26.65
N TYR A 17 26.85 43.99 26.07
CA TYR A 17 28.10 44.30 25.38
C TYR A 17 27.91 45.29 24.20
N PHE A 18 26.91 45.07 23.35
CA PHE A 18 26.64 45.98 22.23
C PHE A 18 26.10 47.34 22.69
N THR A 19 25.32 47.38 23.77
CA THR A 19 24.80 48.62 24.35
C THR A 19 25.93 49.45 24.97
N ALA A 20 26.82 48.82 25.75
CA ALA A 20 28.01 49.45 26.32
C ALA A 20 28.92 50.01 25.22
N LYS A 21 29.16 49.24 24.16
CA LYS A 21 29.94 49.68 22.99
C LYS A 21 29.30 50.87 22.26
N SER A 22 27.97 50.87 22.14
CA SER A 22 27.22 52.00 21.56
C SER A 22 27.35 53.26 22.40
N GLU A 23 27.18 53.18 23.72
CA GLU A 23 27.30 54.32 24.62
C GLU A 23 28.72 54.88 24.68
N LEU A 24 29.74 54.02 24.66
CA LEU A 24 31.13 54.43 24.58
C LEU A 24 31.43 55.17 23.27
N THR A 25 30.91 54.67 22.15
CA THR A 25 31.03 55.33 20.84
C THR A 25 30.34 56.70 20.84
N LYS A 26 29.17 56.84 21.49
CA LYS A 26 28.47 58.13 21.64
C LYS A 26 29.23 59.10 22.53
N ARG A 27 29.84 58.64 23.62
CA ARG A 27 30.68 59.48 24.51
C ARG A 27 31.90 60.00 23.76
N ASN A 28 32.59 59.14 23.04
CA ASN A 28 33.78 59.52 22.27
C ASN A 28 33.41 60.49 21.14
N LYS A 29 32.29 60.26 20.46
CA LYS A 29 31.77 61.21 19.45
C LYS A 29 31.51 62.60 20.06
N ARG A 30 30.86 62.69 21.22
CA ARG A 30 30.61 63.97 21.90
C ARG A 30 31.89 64.67 22.35
N ALA A 31 32.88 63.91 22.84
CA ALA A 31 34.18 64.47 23.23
C ALA A 31 34.90 65.06 22.01
N ILE A 32 34.91 64.35 20.88
CA ILE A 32 35.48 64.82 19.62
C ILE A 32 34.75 66.07 19.11
N GLU A 33 33.41 66.07 19.12
CA GLU A 33 32.60 67.22 18.70
C GLU A 33 32.85 68.45 19.59
N HIS A 34 32.97 68.28 20.91
CA HIS A 34 33.33 69.35 21.83
C HIS A 34 34.72 69.91 21.53
N HIS A 35 35.71 69.05 21.29
CA HIS A 35 37.06 69.49 20.94
C HIS A 35 37.13 70.20 19.59
N ILE A 36 36.36 69.75 18.59
CA ILE A 36 36.24 70.45 17.30
C ILE A 36 35.65 71.85 17.51
N ALA A 37 34.58 71.97 18.29
CA ALA A 37 33.96 73.27 18.59
C ALA A 37 34.92 74.22 19.31
N THR A 38 35.71 73.72 20.27
CA THR A 38 36.75 74.54 20.94
C THR A 38 37.83 75.01 19.96
N VAL A 39 38.24 74.17 19.02
CA VAL A 39 39.23 74.54 17.99
C VAL A 39 38.66 75.59 17.02
N GLU A 40 37.39 75.45 16.63
CA GLU A 40 36.70 76.41 15.77
C GLU A 40 36.58 77.78 16.45
N GLU A 41 36.18 77.84 17.72
CA GLU A 41 36.08 79.07 18.50
C GLU A 41 37.44 79.80 18.63
N LEU A 42 38.53 79.05 18.84
CA LEU A 42 39.87 79.61 18.90
C LEU A 42 40.36 80.14 17.53
N LEU A 43 40.02 79.46 16.44
CA LEU A 43 40.34 79.92 15.08
C LEU A 43 39.56 81.18 14.68
N GLU A 44 38.34 81.34 15.19
CA GLU A 44 37.50 82.49 14.91
C GLU A 44 37.97 83.74 15.69
N ASN A 45 38.45 83.53 16.92
CA ASN A 45 39.03 84.59 17.76
C ASN A 45 40.46 84.98 17.34
N GLY A 46 41.23 84.09 16.72
CA GLY A 46 42.62 84.29 16.31
C GLY A 46 42.85 85.06 15.01
N ARG A 47 41.83 85.67 14.39
CA ARG A 47 41.98 86.41 13.13
C ARG A 47 42.57 87.83 13.31
N ARG A 48 43.40 88.04 14.34
CA ARG A 48 44.27 89.20 14.55
C ARG A 48 45.59 88.77 15.22
N GLU A 49 46.66 88.86 14.43
CA GLU A 49 48.11 88.95 14.75
C GLU A 49 48.88 87.72 15.31
N ASP A 50 49.87 87.33 14.50
CA ASP A 50 51.22 86.82 14.78
C ASP A 50 51.50 85.38 15.31
N GLU A 51 52.68 84.90 14.89
CA GLU A 51 53.25 83.53 14.89
C GLU A 51 53.26 82.77 16.25
N VAL A 52 52.78 83.39 17.33
CA VAL A 52 52.59 82.74 18.64
C VAL A 52 51.51 81.65 18.57
N CYS A 53 50.53 81.80 17.67
CA CYS A 53 49.40 80.87 17.48
C CYS A 53 49.82 79.46 16.98
N HIS A 54 50.97 79.31 16.30
CA HIS A 54 51.31 78.03 15.69
C HIS A 54 51.88 77.00 16.68
N ARG A 55 52.62 77.44 17.72
CA ARG A 55 53.21 76.54 18.73
C ARG A 55 52.15 76.01 19.71
N GLU A 56 51.24 76.85 20.18
CA GLU A 56 50.17 76.42 21.08
C GLU A 56 49.19 75.47 20.37
N LYS A 57 48.95 75.70 19.08
CA LYS A 57 48.17 74.77 18.23
C LYS A 57 48.83 73.40 18.10
N GLU A 58 50.15 73.34 17.89
CA GLU A 58 50.87 72.05 17.84
C GLU A 58 50.89 71.33 19.20
N GLU A 59 51.01 72.05 20.31
CA GLU A 59 50.97 71.44 21.64
C GLU A 59 49.57 70.88 21.97
N MET A 60 48.50 71.59 21.59
CA MET A 60 47.13 71.09 21.73
C MET A 60 46.86 69.86 20.86
N LEU A 61 47.35 69.85 19.61
CA LEU A 61 47.21 68.68 18.73
C LEU A 61 47.94 67.46 19.29
N LYS A 62 49.11 67.63 19.91
CA LYS A 62 49.82 66.54 20.59
C LYS A 62 49.03 66.01 21.81
N LYS A 63 48.45 66.89 22.62
CA LYS A 63 47.59 66.46 23.75
C LYS A 63 46.35 65.71 23.29
N ILE A 64 45.73 66.14 22.18
CA ILE A 64 44.60 65.43 21.57
C ILE A 64 45.04 64.04 21.06
N GLU A 65 46.21 63.95 20.42
CA GLU A 65 46.73 62.66 19.93
C GLU A 65 47.05 61.69 21.08
N GLU A 66 47.57 62.20 22.20
CA GLU A 66 47.86 61.40 23.39
C GLU A 66 46.59 60.90 24.09
N LEU A 67 45.57 61.75 24.22
CA LEU A 67 44.25 61.35 24.76
C LEU A 67 43.60 60.28 23.87
N LEU A 68 43.65 60.43 22.56
CA LEU A 68 43.11 59.44 21.62
C LEU A 68 43.88 58.11 21.69
N LYS A 69 45.19 58.12 21.93
CA LYS A 69 45.97 56.89 22.13
C LYS A 69 45.56 56.15 23.40
N ASN A 70 45.39 56.87 24.51
CA ASN A 70 44.98 56.28 25.79
C ASN A 70 43.57 55.66 25.70
N ASP A 71 42.62 56.32 25.05
CA ASP A 71 41.27 55.78 24.84
C ASP A 71 41.27 54.52 23.96
N VAL A 72 42.16 54.46 22.96
CA VAL A 72 42.32 53.28 22.10
C VAL A 72 42.93 52.09 22.87
N GLU A 73 43.81 52.33 23.84
CA GLU A 73 44.35 51.26 24.68
C GLU A 73 43.34 50.72 25.69
N LEU A 74 42.58 51.59 26.36
CA LEU A 74 41.44 51.19 27.21
C LEU A 74 40.42 50.34 26.44
N MET A 75 40.13 50.72 25.19
CA MET A 75 39.26 49.96 24.28
C MET A 75 39.81 48.56 23.93
N LYS A 76 41.13 48.37 23.90
CA LYS A 76 41.73 47.05 23.62
C LYS A 76 41.63 46.12 24.82
N GLU A 77 41.81 46.63 26.04
CA GLU A 77 41.70 45.83 27.26
C GLU A 77 40.27 45.33 27.52
N GLU A 78 39.26 46.20 27.39
CA GLU A 78 37.84 45.79 27.59
C GLU A 78 37.36 44.81 26.52
N ASN A 79 37.78 44.98 25.26
CA ASN A 79 37.45 44.04 24.19
C ASN A 79 38.11 42.67 24.40
N GLY A 80 39.29 42.61 25.00
CA GLY A 80 39.97 41.35 25.33
C GLY A 80 39.19 40.52 26.37
N LEU A 81 38.66 41.18 27.40
CA LEU A 81 37.91 40.52 28.48
C LEU A 81 36.57 39.93 27.99
N HIS A 82 35.84 40.65 27.13
CA HIS A 82 34.58 40.17 26.54
C HIS A 82 34.79 39.06 25.51
N GLN A 83 35.85 39.14 24.69
CA GLN A 83 36.18 38.06 23.75
C GLN A 83 36.55 36.75 24.46
N GLY A 84 37.18 36.81 25.64
CA GLY A 84 37.50 35.64 26.45
C GLY A 84 36.26 34.89 26.95
N LYS A 85 35.23 35.62 27.42
CA LYS A 85 33.96 35.03 27.87
C LYS A 85 33.17 34.40 26.72
N ILE A 86 33.08 35.10 25.58
CA ILE A 86 32.35 34.62 24.39
C ILE A 86 33.01 33.36 23.80
N LYS A 87 34.34 33.27 23.73
CA LYS A 87 35.05 32.06 23.26
C LYS A 87 34.80 30.83 24.12
N LYS A 88 34.60 31.01 25.44
CA LYS A 88 34.29 29.90 26.37
C LYS A 88 32.86 29.37 26.16
N LEU A 89 31.89 30.26 25.95
CA LEU A 89 30.49 29.92 25.67
C LEU A 89 30.28 29.24 24.30
N ILE A 90 31.01 29.68 23.27
CA ILE A 90 30.95 29.06 21.92
C ILE A 90 31.46 27.61 21.97
N LYS A 91 32.55 27.35 22.70
CA LYS A 91 33.16 26.01 22.82
C LYS A 91 32.24 24.98 23.49
N ASP A 92 31.38 25.40 24.41
CA ASP A 92 30.41 24.53 25.07
C ASP A 92 29.12 24.32 24.24
N THR A 93 28.82 25.26 23.33
CA THR A 93 27.62 25.20 22.47
C THR A 93 27.84 24.29 21.23
N ASP A 94 29.05 24.29 20.65
CA ASP A 94 29.39 23.50 19.45
C ASP A 94 29.26 21.98 19.66
N ARG A 95 29.52 21.49 20.88
CA ARG A 95 29.45 20.05 21.20
C ARG A 95 28.02 19.50 21.18
N THR A 96 27.04 20.35 21.44
CA THR A 96 25.60 19.98 21.47
C THR A 96 24.99 20.06 20.07
N TYR A 97 25.36 21.08 19.30
CA TYR A 97 24.88 21.27 17.93
C TYR A 97 25.40 20.20 16.96
N PHE A 98 26.64 19.74 17.14
CA PHE A 98 27.20 18.64 16.35
C PHE A 98 26.40 17.34 16.53
N PHE A 99 25.99 17.01 17.76
CA PHE A 99 25.17 15.82 18.04
C PHE A 99 23.78 15.90 17.38
N LEU A 100 23.14 17.07 17.42
CA LEU A 100 21.83 17.29 16.78
C LEU A 100 21.92 17.26 15.25
N LEU A 101 22.99 17.78 14.66
CA LEU A 101 23.21 17.72 13.21
C LEU A 101 23.44 16.28 12.73
N VAL A 102 24.23 15.49 13.45
CA VAL A 102 24.47 14.08 13.12
C VAL A 102 23.18 13.26 13.23
N MET A 103 22.37 13.47 14.28
CA MET A 103 21.08 12.79 14.43
C MET A 103 20.08 13.16 13.32
N ASN A 104 20.01 14.45 12.94
CA ASN A 104 19.16 14.87 11.82
C ASN A 104 19.64 14.31 10.47
N LEU A 105 20.95 14.22 10.23
CA LEU A 105 21.52 13.59 9.04
C LEU A 105 21.18 12.09 8.95
N ILE A 106 21.23 11.37 10.07
CA ILE A 106 20.83 9.95 10.12
C ILE A 106 19.35 9.81 9.78
N VAL A 107 18.47 10.64 10.36
CA VAL A 107 17.03 10.62 10.08
C VAL A 107 16.76 10.94 8.61
N ILE A 108 17.44 11.94 8.03
CA ILE A 108 17.34 12.29 6.62
C ILE A 108 17.77 11.10 5.74
N VAL A 109 18.92 10.48 6.00
CA VAL A 109 19.38 9.31 5.24
C VAL A 109 18.42 8.13 5.36
N PHE A 110 17.81 7.90 6.53
CA PHE A 110 16.79 6.87 6.71
C PHE A 110 15.50 7.18 5.94
N ILE A 111 15.02 8.42 5.97
CA ILE A 111 13.81 8.84 5.25
C ILE A 111 14.05 8.74 3.74
N PHE A 112 15.16 9.25 3.22
CA PHE A 112 15.50 9.16 1.80
C PHE A 112 15.79 7.72 1.37
N GLY A 113 16.41 6.90 2.23
CA GLY A 113 16.65 5.47 2.00
C GLY A 113 15.36 4.66 1.90
N LEU A 114 14.41 4.86 2.83
CA LEU A 114 13.10 4.22 2.80
C LEU A 114 12.27 4.68 1.59
N SER A 115 12.34 5.97 1.25
CA SER A 115 11.63 6.53 0.09
C SER A 115 12.20 6.01 -1.24
N TRP A 116 13.53 5.88 -1.35
CA TRP A 116 14.19 5.26 -2.51
C TRP A 116 13.90 3.76 -2.60
N TRP A 117 13.87 3.05 -1.48
CA TRP A 117 13.49 1.63 -1.44
C TRP A 117 12.02 1.41 -1.86
N HIS A 118 11.11 2.28 -1.41
CA HIS A 118 9.71 2.27 -1.88
C HIS A 118 9.59 2.56 -3.38
N LEU A 119 10.27 3.60 -3.88
CA LEU A 119 10.30 3.94 -5.30
C LEU A 119 10.89 2.82 -6.18
N LYS A 120 11.95 2.15 -5.69
CA LYS A 120 12.56 1.01 -6.37
C LYS A 120 11.62 -0.20 -6.36
N SER A 121 11.01 -0.53 -5.22
CA SER A 121 10.02 -1.61 -5.11
C SER A 121 8.82 -1.37 -6.03
N ASP A 122 8.33 -0.14 -6.12
CA ASP A 122 7.21 0.20 -6.99
C ASP A 122 7.59 0.16 -8.48
N ARG A 123 8.82 0.55 -8.84
CA ARG A 123 9.36 0.40 -10.20
C ARG A 123 9.50 -1.07 -10.59
N ASP A 124 10.04 -1.90 -9.71
CA ASP A 124 10.23 -3.32 -9.94
C ASP A 124 8.87 -4.04 -10.04
N ARG A 125 7.88 -3.68 -9.19
CA ARG A 125 6.49 -4.14 -9.29
C ARG A 125 5.83 -3.69 -10.59
N ALA A 126 6.07 -2.46 -11.04
CA ALA A 126 5.54 -1.96 -12.30
C ALA A 126 6.18 -2.66 -13.51
N GLN A 127 7.47 -2.98 -13.46
CA GLN A 127 8.13 -3.77 -14.50
C GLN A 127 7.60 -5.21 -14.54
N GLN A 128 7.43 -5.88 -13.39
CA GLN A 128 6.82 -7.21 -13.33
C GLN A 128 5.36 -7.22 -13.80
N ALA A 129 4.58 -6.19 -13.50
CA ALA A 129 3.17 -6.07 -13.94
C ALA A 129 3.03 -5.82 -15.46
N ASN A 130 4.08 -5.34 -16.10
CA ASN A 130 4.15 -5.05 -17.54
C ASN A 130 4.91 -6.11 -18.34
N ALA A 131 5.44 -7.15 -17.71
CA ALA A 131 6.01 -8.29 -18.41
C ALA A 131 4.90 -9.04 -19.15
N ALA A 132 5.00 -9.10 -20.48
CA ALA A 132 4.09 -9.88 -21.31
C ALA A 132 4.47 -11.35 -21.19
N GLU A 133 3.62 -12.13 -20.53
CA GLU A 133 3.71 -13.57 -20.46
C GLU A 133 3.09 -14.18 -21.73
N THR A 134 3.76 -15.19 -22.28
CA THR A 134 3.26 -15.92 -23.45
C THR A 134 2.59 -17.19 -22.97
N GLU A 135 1.26 -17.16 -22.83
CA GLU A 135 0.46 -18.34 -22.49
C GLU A 135 0.35 -19.21 -23.75
N ARG A 136 0.81 -20.47 -23.67
CA ARG A 136 0.68 -21.46 -24.74
C ARG A 136 -0.45 -22.40 -24.39
N SER A 137 -1.41 -22.57 -25.29
CA SER A 137 -2.56 -23.46 -25.08
C SER A 137 -2.91 -24.22 -26.36
N ARG A 138 -3.42 -25.45 -26.21
CA ARG A 138 -3.97 -26.26 -27.31
C ARG A 138 -5.48 -26.38 -27.09
N PRO A 139 -6.29 -25.46 -27.62
CA PRO A 139 -7.73 -25.49 -27.38
C PRO A 139 -8.34 -26.72 -28.05
N ILE A 140 -9.08 -27.50 -27.28
CA ILE A 140 -9.85 -28.64 -27.77
C ILE A 140 -11.10 -28.09 -28.46
N THR A 141 -11.07 -28.01 -29.78
CA THR A 141 -12.21 -27.59 -30.60
C THR A 141 -13.10 -28.79 -30.94
N SER A 142 -14.38 -28.55 -31.21
CA SER A 142 -15.31 -29.61 -31.63
C SER A 142 -14.89 -30.24 -32.96
N GLU A 143 -14.36 -29.43 -33.88
CA GLU A 143 -13.79 -29.89 -35.15
C GLU A 143 -12.56 -30.78 -34.93
N GLY A 144 -11.61 -30.34 -34.09
CA GLY A 144 -10.42 -31.13 -33.77
C GLY A 144 -10.75 -32.45 -33.08
N LEU A 145 -11.76 -32.46 -32.20
CA LEU A 145 -12.30 -33.68 -31.59
C LEU A 145 -12.86 -34.65 -32.64
N LEU A 146 -13.64 -34.15 -33.60
CA LEU A 146 -14.25 -34.96 -34.65
C LEU A 146 -13.17 -35.55 -35.56
N THR A 147 -12.23 -34.73 -36.03
CA THR A 147 -11.11 -35.19 -36.87
C THR A 147 -10.23 -36.20 -36.14
N PHE A 148 -9.92 -35.96 -34.86
CA PHE A 148 -9.12 -36.88 -34.06
C PHE A 148 -9.85 -38.21 -33.80
N GLY A 149 -11.16 -38.16 -33.53
CA GLY A 149 -11.99 -39.36 -33.36
C GLY A 149 -12.15 -40.17 -34.65
N GLN A 150 -12.29 -39.49 -35.79
CA GLN A 150 -12.30 -40.14 -37.12
C GLN A 150 -10.97 -40.82 -37.40
N TRP A 151 -9.86 -40.15 -37.13
CA TRP A 151 -8.53 -40.75 -37.27
C TRP A 151 -8.39 -42.02 -36.42
N LEU A 152 -8.72 -41.95 -35.12
CA LEU A 152 -8.68 -43.11 -34.22
C LEU A 152 -9.51 -44.31 -34.74
N SER A 153 -10.63 -44.03 -35.41
CA SER A 153 -11.55 -45.05 -35.91
C SER A 153 -11.11 -45.64 -37.25
N CYS A 154 -10.34 -44.90 -38.05
CA CYS A 154 -9.95 -45.28 -39.41
C CYS A 154 -8.49 -45.73 -39.54
N GLU A 155 -7.64 -45.46 -38.54
CA GLU A 155 -6.22 -45.81 -38.58
C GLU A 155 -6.02 -47.33 -38.62
N LYS A 156 -5.27 -47.80 -39.62
CA LYS A 156 -4.89 -49.20 -39.75
C LYS A 156 -3.61 -49.42 -38.94
N TRP A 157 -3.76 -49.97 -37.75
CA TRP A 157 -2.69 -50.23 -36.77
C TRP A 157 -1.69 -51.32 -37.21
N GLU A 158 -1.38 -51.45 -38.49
CA GLU A 158 -0.52 -52.50 -39.07
C GLU A 158 0.90 -52.43 -38.47
N LYS A 159 1.48 -51.22 -38.37
CA LYS A 159 2.78 -50.98 -37.72
C LYS A 159 2.83 -51.41 -36.24
N PHE A 160 1.68 -51.44 -35.56
CA PHE A 160 1.57 -51.89 -34.19
C PHE A 160 1.52 -53.43 -34.09
N GLN A 161 1.01 -54.10 -35.11
CA GLN A 161 0.97 -55.57 -35.18
C GLN A 161 2.36 -56.16 -35.46
N ASP A 162 3.16 -55.49 -36.28
CA ASP A 162 4.49 -55.95 -36.71
C ASP A 162 5.60 -55.82 -35.64
N ALA A 163 5.38 -54.99 -34.61
CA ALA A 163 6.34 -54.78 -33.53
C ALA A 163 6.50 -56.03 -32.64
N LYS A 164 7.74 -56.37 -32.30
CA LYS A 164 8.06 -57.63 -31.62
C LYS A 164 7.89 -57.56 -30.10
N SER A 165 8.06 -56.38 -29.51
CA SER A 165 8.00 -56.20 -28.05
C SER A 165 6.83 -55.32 -27.63
N SER A 166 6.32 -55.54 -26.41
CA SER A 166 5.25 -54.71 -25.85
C SER A 166 5.67 -53.25 -25.67
N ASN A 167 6.95 -52.99 -25.36
CA ASN A 167 7.46 -51.63 -25.23
C ASN A 167 7.51 -50.91 -26.57
N GLU A 168 7.97 -51.58 -27.63
CA GLU A 168 8.01 -51.03 -28.98
C GLU A 168 6.60 -50.70 -29.49
N LYS A 169 5.61 -51.56 -29.21
CA LYS A 169 4.19 -51.28 -29.47
C LYS A 169 3.70 -50.02 -28.76
N ALA A 170 4.03 -49.88 -27.48
CA ALA A 170 3.64 -48.69 -26.69
C ALA A 170 4.25 -47.41 -27.27
N THR A 171 5.53 -47.44 -27.65
CA THR A 171 6.22 -46.30 -28.27
C THR A 171 5.57 -45.90 -29.60
N ILE A 172 5.35 -46.86 -30.51
CA ILE A 172 4.71 -46.60 -31.82
C ILE A 172 3.32 -46.00 -31.64
N PHE A 173 2.52 -46.55 -30.71
CA PHE A 173 1.19 -46.03 -30.40
C PHE A 173 1.26 -44.60 -29.85
N GLN A 174 2.14 -44.34 -28.88
CA GLN A 174 2.28 -43.04 -28.25
C GLN A 174 2.76 -41.97 -29.24
N GLU A 175 3.70 -42.31 -30.13
CA GLU A 175 4.18 -41.43 -31.19
C GLU A 175 3.06 -41.08 -32.18
N ALA A 176 2.31 -42.08 -32.65
CA ALA A 176 1.18 -41.87 -33.56
C ALA A 176 0.09 -41.01 -32.92
N LEU A 177 -0.21 -41.25 -31.65
CA LEU A 177 -1.20 -40.51 -30.87
C LEU A 177 -0.76 -39.07 -30.64
N LEU A 178 0.48 -38.84 -30.22
CA LEU A 178 1.03 -37.49 -30.01
C LEU A 178 1.13 -36.71 -31.32
N HIS A 179 1.53 -37.35 -32.42
CA HIS A 179 1.59 -36.72 -33.74
C HIS A 179 0.21 -36.22 -34.16
N ASN A 180 -0.80 -37.11 -34.14
CA ASN A 180 -2.16 -36.75 -34.54
C ASN A 180 -2.84 -35.78 -33.56
N TYR A 181 -2.57 -35.91 -32.26
CA TYR A 181 -3.01 -34.94 -31.25
C TYR A 181 -2.46 -33.54 -31.57
N LYS A 182 -1.15 -33.42 -31.86
CA LYS A 182 -0.53 -32.13 -32.19
C LYS A 182 -1.07 -31.55 -33.49
N ALA A 183 -1.41 -32.39 -34.47
CA ALA A 183 -2.00 -31.98 -35.74
C ALA A 183 -3.46 -31.50 -35.57
N CYS A 184 -4.29 -32.25 -34.82
CA CYS A 184 -5.70 -31.91 -34.59
C CYS A 184 -5.87 -30.71 -33.64
N PHE A 185 -4.95 -30.54 -32.69
CA PHE A 185 -4.98 -29.48 -31.68
C PHE A 185 -3.72 -28.61 -31.76
N PRO A 186 -3.63 -27.71 -32.76
CA PRO A 186 -2.46 -26.86 -32.94
C PRO A 186 -2.25 -25.94 -31.75
N GLU A 187 -0.98 -25.70 -31.44
CA GLU A 187 -0.59 -24.81 -30.34
C GLU A 187 -0.90 -23.36 -30.71
N LYS A 188 -1.60 -22.67 -29.80
CA LYS A 188 -1.87 -21.25 -29.90
C LYS A 188 -1.15 -20.54 -28.78
N SER A 189 -0.33 -19.58 -29.14
CA SER A 189 0.30 -18.67 -28.19
C SER A 189 -0.51 -17.37 -28.11
N THR A 190 -0.82 -16.95 -26.90
CA THR A 190 -1.44 -15.65 -26.65
C THR A 190 -0.59 -14.85 -25.70
N LYS A 191 -0.13 -13.68 -26.14
CA LYS A 191 0.56 -12.71 -25.28
C LYS A 191 -0.45 -12.07 -24.33
N ARG A 192 -0.27 -12.27 -23.03
CA ARG A 192 -1.07 -11.66 -21.96
C ARG A 192 -0.12 -11.01 -20.96
N PHE A 193 -0.50 -9.87 -20.41
CA PHE A 193 0.23 -9.35 -19.26
C PHE A 193 -0.23 -10.12 -18.03
N SER A 194 0.69 -10.37 -17.08
CA SER A 194 0.36 -10.98 -15.78
C SER A 194 -0.74 -10.22 -15.03
N SER A 195 -0.84 -8.91 -15.29
CA SER A 195 -1.86 -8.01 -14.74
C SER A 195 -3.21 -8.03 -15.48
N ASP A 196 -3.30 -8.66 -16.65
CA ASP A 196 -4.54 -8.72 -17.42
C ASP A 196 -5.56 -9.65 -16.76
N ARG A 197 -6.82 -9.20 -16.73
CA ARG A 197 -7.92 -10.04 -16.22
C ARG A 197 -8.24 -11.15 -17.24
N PRO A 198 -8.74 -12.32 -16.81
CA PRO A 198 -8.96 -13.48 -17.69
C PRO A 198 -9.87 -13.24 -18.91
N TYR A 199 -10.76 -12.25 -18.82
CA TYR A 199 -11.71 -11.87 -19.88
C TYR A 199 -11.18 -10.78 -20.82
N ILE A 200 -9.99 -10.24 -20.57
CA ILE A 200 -9.37 -9.18 -21.39
C ILE A 200 -8.70 -9.82 -22.60
N THR A 201 -9.42 -9.84 -23.72
CA THR A 201 -8.87 -10.21 -25.03
C THR A 201 -8.17 -9.02 -25.68
N GLN A 202 -7.39 -9.25 -26.74
CA GLN A 202 -6.78 -8.15 -27.51
C GLN A 202 -7.83 -7.17 -28.06
N GLU A 203 -8.99 -7.67 -28.48
CA GLU A 203 -10.12 -6.85 -28.93
C GLU A 203 -10.65 -5.96 -27.78
N VAL A 204 -10.83 -6.53 -26.59
CA VAL A 204 -11.24 -5.77 -25.40
C VAL A 204 -10.18 -4.75 -25.01
N LYS A 205 -8.88 -5.06 -25.15
CA LYS A 205 -7.79 -4.08 -24.94
C LYS A 205 -7.90 -2.90 -25.90
N LYS A 206 -8.14 -3.15 -27.19
CA LYS A 206 -8.36 -2.08 -28.19
C LYS A 206 -9.53 -1.19 -27.79
N MET A 207 -10.65 -1.77 -27.37
CA MET A 207 -11.80 -1.01 -26.87
C MET A 207 -11.50 -0.20 -25.61
N VAL A 208 -10.71 -0.74 -24.67
CA VAL A 208 -10.32 -0.03 -23.45
C VAL A 208 -9.39 1.14 -23.76
N MET A 209 -8.44 0.96 -24.68
CA MET A 209 -7.56 2.03 -25.15
C MET A 209 -8.35 3.14 -25.85
N GLU A 210 -9.28 2.76 -26.73
CA GLU A 210 -10.15 3.71 -27.43
C GLU A 210 -11.05 4.48 -26.45
N LYS A 211 -11.61 3.80 -25.46
CA LYS A 211 -12.37 4.44 -24.38
C LYS A 211 -11.53 5.47 -23.63
N ARG A 212 -10.27 5.16 -23.30
CA ARG A 212 -9.35 6.10 -22.64
C ARG A 212 -9.04 7.31 -23.54
N ARG A 213 -8.88 7.09 -24.85
CA ARG A 213 -8.69 8.15 -25.84
C ARG A 213 -9.90 9.10 -25.86
N LEU A 214 -11.11 8.55 -25.97
CA LEU A 214 -12.35 9.33 -26.01
C LEU A 214 -12.60 10.10 -24.71
N PHE A 215 -12.26 9.53 -23.55
CA PHE A 215 -12.34 10.23 -22.27
C PHE A 215 -11.45 11.47 -22.23
N ARG A 216 -10.20 11.38 -22.71
CA ARG A 216 -9.28 12.52 -22.79
C ARG A 216 -9.80 13.65 -23.69
N HIS A 217 -10.61 13.31 -24.69
CA HIS A 217 -11.24 14.28 -25.58
C HIS A 217 -12.66 14.69 -25.16
N GLY A 218 -13.12 14.31 -23.95
CA GLY A 218 -14.45 14.67 -23.44
C GLY A 218 -15.62 14.07 -24.24
N ASN A 219 -15.39 13.03 -25.04
CA ASN A 219 -16.38 12.50 -25.96
C ASN A 219 -17.37 11.55 -25.27
N THR A 220 -18.68 11.76 -25.49
CA THR A 220 -19.79 10.98 -24.90
C THR A 220 -19.86 9.53 -25.39
N GLN A 221 -19.23 9.20 -26.52
CA GLN A 221 -19.15 7.84 -27.07
C GLN A 221 -18.44 6.85 -26.14
N GLN A 222 -17.66 7.32 -25.16
CA GLN A 222 -17.06 6.47 -24.13
C GLN A 222 -18.08 5.62 -23.35
N ALA A 223 -19.32 6.12 -23.18
CA ALA A 223 -20.38 5.42 -22.47
C ALA A 223 -20.83 4.17 -23.25
N LYS A 224 -20.83 4.24 -24.58
CA LYS A 224 -21.12 3.09 -25.45
C LYS A 224 -20.05 2.01 -25.29
N LEU A 225 -18.77 2.37 -25.35
CA LEU A 225 -17.65 1.43 -25.15
C LEU A 225 -17.62 0.82 -23.74
N ARG A 226 -18.04 1.56 -22.71
CA ARG A 226 -18.20 1.02 -21.35
C ARG A 226 -19.26 -0.09 -21.29
N LYS A 227 -20.39 0.08 -21.98
CA LYS A 227 -21.43 -0.95 -22.07
C LYS A 227 -20.92 -2.20 -22.79
N VAL A 228 -20.22 -2.04 -23.92
CA VAL A 228 -19.67 -3.16 -24.69
C VAL A 228 -18.62 -3.93 -23.89
N THR A 229 -17.66 -3.24 -23.26
CA THR A 229 -16.64 -3.89 -22.43
C THR A 229 -17.23 -4.64 -21.23
N ARG A 230 -18.30 -4.12 -20.60
CA ARG A 230 -19.06 -4.83 -19.56
C ARG A 230 -19.75 -6.09 -20.09
N LYS A 231 -20.32 -6.04 -21.31
CA LYS A 231 -20.96 -7.19 -21.96
C LYS A 231 -19.96 -8.34 -22.18
N HIS A 232 -18.72 -8.04 -22.57
CA HIS A 232 -17.67 -9.06 -22.71
C HIS A 232 -17.32 -9.73 -21.37
N ALA A 233 -17.23 -8.95 -20.28
CA ALA A 233 -17.00 -9.50 -18.95
C ALA A 233 -18.16 -10.42 -18.53
N ASN A 234 -19.40 -9.99 -18.69
CA ASN A 234 -20.58 -10.79 -18.37
C ASN A 234 -20.62 -12.10 -19.18
N LYS A 235 -20.35 -12.04 -20.49
CA LYS A 235 -20.32 -13.22 -21.37
C LYS A 235 -19.22 -14.22 -21.00
N TYR A 236 -18.15 -13.76 -20.32
CA TYR A 236 -17.14 -14.63 -19.77
C TYR A 236 -17.64 -15.33 -18.50
N VAL A 237 -18.27 -14.57 -17.57
CA VAL A 237 -18.88 -15.14 -16.35
C VAL A 237 -19.89 -16.21 -16.71
N GLU A 238 -20.78 -15.90 -17.65
CA GLU A 238 -21.82 -16.80 -18.12
C GLU A 238 -21.25 -18.13 -18.62
N ARG A 239 -20.22 -18.08 -19.47
CA ARG A 239 -19.64 -19.28 -20.07
C ARG A 239 -18.72 -20.06 -19.14
N LYS A 240 -17.99 -19.39 -18.24
CA LYS A 240 -16.88 -20.00 -17.49
C LYS A 240 -17.11 -20.08 -15.98
N VAL A 241 -18.13 -19.43 -15.45
CA VAL A 241 -18.42 -19.35 -14.02
C VAL A 241 -19.82 -19.84 -13.68
N ASN A 242 -20.83 -19.65 -14.55
CA ASN A 242 -22.21 -19.98 -14.16
C ASN A 242 -22.44 -21.43 -13.75
N HIS A 243 -21.92 -22.39 -14.53
CA HIS A 243 -22.01 -23.82 -14.21
C HIS A 243 -21.31 -24.19 -12.89
N LEU A 244 -20.39 -23.35 -12.40
CA LEU A 244 -19.67 -23.57 -11.15
C LEU A 244 -20.42 -23.05 -9.94
N PHE A 245 -21.45 -22.21 -10.08
CA PHE A 245 -22.22 -21.76 -8.91
C PHE A 245 -22.97 -22.92 -8.26
N GLU A 246 -23.52 -23.83 -9.06
CA GLU A 246 -24.28 -24.98 -8.58
C GLU A 246 -23.36 -26.14 -8.19
N SER A 247 -22.34 -26.41 -9.01
CA SER A 247 -21.49 -27.58 -8.81
C SER A 247 -20.31 -27.36 -7.85
N LYS A 248 -19.69 -26.16 -7.85
CA LYS A 248 -18.42 -25.87 -7.13
C LYS A 248 -18.33 -24.39 -6.71
N PRO A 249 -19.14 -23.96 -5.72
CA PRO A 249 -19.30 -22.55 -5.36
C PRO A 249 -17.99 -21.86 -4.92
N SER A 250 -17.08 -22.56 -4.25
CA SER A 250 -15.78 -21.98 -3.87
C SER A 250 -14.89 -21.70 -5.10
N GLN A 251 -14.93 -22.55 -6.12
CA GLN A 251 -14.21 -22.32 -7.38
C GLN A 251 -14.84 -21.17 -8.19
N SER A 252 -16.17 -21.04 -8.17
CA SER A 252 -16.85 -19.93 -8.84
C SER A 252 -16.47 -18.59 -8.19
N TYR A 253 -16.46 -18.52 -6.86
CA TYR A 253 -16.03 -17.35 -6.10
C TYR A 253 -14.57 -16.96 -6.39
N ASN A 254 -13.65 -17.93 -6.36
CA ASN A 254 -12.23 -17.69 -6.66
C ASN A 254 -12.03 -17.16 -8.08
N ARG A 255 -12.79 -17.67 -9.07
CA ARG A 255 -12.77 -17.13 -10.44
C ARG A 255 -13.29 -15.70 -10.51
N ILE A 256 -14.35 -15.35 -9.77
CA ILE A 256 -14.87 -13.97 -9.70
C ILE A 256 -13.89 -13.02 -9.02
N LYS A 257 -13.22 -13.47 -7.96
CA LYS A 257 -12.20 -12.72 -7.24
C LYS A 257 -11.02 -12.38 -8.14
N ARG A 258 -10.54 -13.36 -8.94
CA ARG A 258 -9.53 -13.15 -9.99
C ARG A 258 -10.00 -12.16 -11.05
N MET A 259 -11.26 -12.20 -11.47
CA MET A 259 -11.83 -11.22 -12.41
C MET A 259 -11.82 -9.78 -11.88
N ARG A 260 -11.90 -9.57 -10.56
CA ARG A 260 -11.85 -8.24 -9.94
C ARG A 260 -10.42 -7.72 -9.73
N GLY A 261 -9.39 -8.49 -10.07
CA GLY A 261 -7.98 -8.13 -9.89
C GLY A 261 -7.46 -8.36 -8.46
N LYS A 262 -8.20 -9.08 -7.61
CA LYS A 262 -7.66 -9.61 -6.36
C LYS A 262 -7.01 -10.96 -6.67
N VAL A 263 -5.79 -10.90 -7.21
CA VAL A 263 -4.94 -12.08 -7.33
C VAL A 263 -4.28 -12.26 -5.96
N GLU A 264 -4.74 -13.25 -5.19
CA GLU A 264 -3.84 -13.82 -4.18
C GLU A 264 -2.68 -14.43 -4.95
N LYS A 265 -1.45 -14.03 -4.59
CA LYS A 265 -0.24 -14.62 -5.18
C LYS A 265 -0.41 -16.14 -5.12
N GLY A 266 -0.47 -16.78 -6.28
CA GLY A 266 -0.38 -18.23 -6.34
C GLY A 266 0.94 -18.61 -5.70
N VAL A 267 0.92 -19.61 -4.83
CA VAL A 267 2.16 -20.26 -4.40
C VAL A 267 2.74 -20.90 -5.65
N ASP A 268 3.95 -20.45 -5.99
CA ASP A 268 4.75 -20.99 -7.07
C ASP A 268 5.21 -22.38 -6.63
N PHE A 269 4.73 -23.43 -7.29
CA PHE A 269 5.31 -24.75 -7.14
C PHE A 269 6.57 -24.76 -7.99
N GLY A 270 7.66 -24.23 -7.42
CA GLY A 270 9.00 -24.52 -7.92
C GLY A 270 9.12 -26.04 -7.98
N ILE A 271 9.32 -26.55 -9.19
CA ILE A 271 9.63 -27.96 -9.42
C ILE A 271 11.09 -28.11 -8.98
N ASP A 272 11.30 -28.29 -7.68
CA ASP A 272 12.57 -28.75 -7.12
C ASP A 272 12.36 -30.13 -6.47
N GLU A 273 13.33 -31.00 -6.72
CA GLU A 273 13.31 -32.48 -6.79
C GLU A 273 13.10 -33.26 -5.47
N ASP A 274 12.35 -32.76 -4.48
CA ASP A 274 12.10 -33.51 -3.24
C ASP A 274 10.65 -34.03 -3.14
N ASP A 275 10.47 -35.32 -3.43
CA ASP A 275 9.19 -36.05 -3.42
C ASP A 275 8.49 -36.04 -2.05
N VAL A 276 9.23 -35.87 -0.95
CA VAL A 276 8.69 -35.82 0.42
C VAL A 276 8.04 -34.47 0.75
N VAL A 277 8.62 -33.36 0.28
CA VAL A 277 8.04 -32.01 0.40
C VAL A 277 6.81 -31.86 -0.50
N THR A 278 6.85 -32.54 -1.64
CA THR A 278 5.73 -32.64 -2.58
C THR A 278 4.57 -33.42 -1.96
N ALA A 279 4.82 -34.53 -1.24
CA ALA A 279 3.79 -35.31 -0.56
C ALA A 279 3.13 -34.57 0.62
N ASP A 280 3.89 -33.82 1.43
CA ASP A 280 3.32 -33.00 2.51
C ASP A 280 2.52 -31.80 1.95
N SER A 281 2.98 -31.22 0.84
CA SER A 281 2.22 -30.17 0.13
C SER A 281 1.00 -30.74 -0.59
N LEU A 282 1.06 -31.98 -1.10
CA LEU A 282 -0.07 -32.72 -1.64
C LEU A 282 -1.07 -33.03 -0.53
N ASN A 283 -0.64 -33.48 0.64
CA ASN A 283 -1.51 -33.74 1.79
C ASN A 283 -2.16 -32.45 2.32
N LYS A 284 -1.47 -31.32 2.25
CA LYS A 284 -2.04 -29.99 2.54
C LYS A 284 -3.08 -29.53 1.49
N HIS A 285 -3.07 -30.12 0.29
CA HIS A 285 -4.02 -29.83 -0.79
C HIS A 285 -5.08 -30.92 -1.04
N LEU A 286 -4.83 -32.16 -0.63
CA LEU A 286 -5.70 -33.32 -0.76
C LEU A 286 -6.40 -33.66 0.56
N GLY A 287 -5.77 -33.36 1.69
CA GLY A 287 -6.42 -33.27 3.00
C GLY A 287 -7.09 -31.91 3.14
N SER A 288 -8.15 -31.68 2.36
CA SER A 288 -8.96 -30.46 2.49
C SER A 288 -9.73 -30.51 3.81
N ALA A 289 -9.08 -30.07 4.89
CA ALA A 289 -9.80 -29.70 6.10
C ALA A 289 -10.64 -28.47 5.74
N LEU A 290 -11.96 -28.63 5.78
CA LEU A 290 -12.93 -27.61 5.40
C LEU A 290 -12.61 -26.29 6.11
N GLU A 291 -12.51 -25.18 5.39
CA GLU A 291 -12.36 -23.87 6.01
C GLU A 291 -13.71 -23.14 6.06
N CYS A 292 -14.11 -22.58 7.20
CA CYS A 292 -15.34 -21.79 7.32
C CYS A 292 -15.07 -20.40 7.91
N TYR A 293 -15.88 -19.40 7.57
CA TYR A 293 -15.93 -18.17 8.36
C TYR A 293 -16.57 -18.47 9.71
N VAL A 294 -16.01 -17.91 10.79
CA VAL A 294 -16.49 -18.17 12.15
C VAL A 294 -16.67 -16.87 12.91
N CYS A 295 -17.84 -16.70 13.52
CA CYS A 295 -18.17 -15.57 14.37
C CYS A 295 -19.32 -15.93 15.30
N ASN A 296 -19.42 -15.28 16.45
CA ASN A 296 -20.50 -15.51 17.40
C ASN A 296 -21.27 -14.21 17.64
N GLU A 297 -22.60 -14.27 17.46
CA GLU A 297 -23.59 -13.22 17.72
C GLU A 297 -23.10 -11.80 17.37
N GLN A 298 -22.57 -11.62 16.17
CA GLN A 298 -22.12 -10.32 15.68
C GLN A 298 -23.29 -9.54 15.08
N GLU A 299 -23.31 -8.23 15.29
CA GLU A 299 -24.29 -7.37 14.65
C GLU A 299 -23.98 -7.23 13.15
N GLY A 300 -24.72 -7.98 12.35
CA GLY A 300 -24.54 -8.08 10.90
C GLY A 300 -23.37 -8.92 10.44
N ASN A 301 -23.20 -8.94 9.11
CA ASN A 301 -22.15 -9.70 8.44
C ASN A 301 -20.93 -8.83 8.19
N THR A 302 -20.33 -8.38 9.28
CA THR A 302 -19.22 -7.44 9.27
C THR A 302 -18.09 -8.02 10.10
N ASP A 303 -16.93 -7.36 10.02
CA ASP A 303 -15.75 -7.66 10.83
C ASP A 303 -15.42 -9.14 11.00
N LYS A 304 -15.62 -9.70 12.20
CA LYS A 304 -15.25 -11.09 12.51
C LYS A 304 -15.93 -12.07 11.56
N CYS A 305 -17.19 -11.85 11.19
CA CYS A 305 -17.91 -12.73 10.27
C CYS A 305 -17.37 -12.72 8.83
N LEU A 306 -16.53 -11.75 8.46
CA LEU A 306 -15.89 -11.67 7.13
C LEU A 306 -14.37 -11.87 7.15
N LYS A 307 -13.74 -11.82 8.34
CA LYS A 307 -12.28 -11.81 8.51
C LYS A 307 -11.78 -13.07 9.22
N THR A 308 -12.55 -13.62 10.14
CA THR A 308 -12.14 -14.77 10.95
C THR A 308 -12.48 -16.07 10.24
N ILE A 309 -11.44 -16.83 9.89
CA ILE A 309 -11.53 -18.13 9.22
C ILE A 309 -10.99 -19.18 10.19
N LYS A 310 -11.69 -20.30 10.31
CA LYS A 310 -11.27 -21.47 11.09
C LYS A 310 -11.18 -22.67 10.14
N ILE A 311 -10.14 -23.48 10.32
CA ILE A 311 -10.06 -24.82 9.75
C ILE A 311 -10.93 -25.73 10.63
N CYS A 312 -11.92 -26.38 10.04
CA CYS A 312 -12.87 -27.25 10.72
C CYS A 312 -12.24 -28.59 11.09
N GLU A 313 -12.78 -29.22 12.13
CA GLU A 313 -12.33 -30.53 12.60
C GLU A 313 -12.66 -31.63 11.57
N GLN A 314 -12.00 -32.80 11.68
CA GLN A 314 -12.16 -33.90 10.71
C GLN A 314 -13.60 -34.41 10.54
N HIS A 315 -14.46 -34.21 11.54
CA HIS A 315 -15.87 -34.63 11.52
C HIS A 315 -16.83 -33.49 11.14
N GLU A 316 -16.34 -32.26 11.00
CA GLU A 316 -17.12 -31.08 10.63
C GLU A 316 -17.02 -30.87 9.11
N ASP A 317 -18.03 -31.35 8.38
CA ASP A 317 -18.07 -31.38 6.92
C ASP A 317 -18.92 -30.26 6.29
N MET A 318 -19.49 -29.36 7.11
CA MET A 318 -20.35 -28.26 6.67
C MET A 318 -20.01 -26.93 7.35
N CYS A 319 -20.23 -25.82 6.64
CA CYS A 319 -20.29 -24.50 7.25
C CYS A 319 -21.73 -24.13 7.57
N MET A 320 -22.00 -23.68 8.80
CA MET A 320 -23.31 -23.22 9.24
C MET A 320 -23.32 -21.71 9.47
N THR A 321 -24.42 -21.05 9.11
CA THR A 321 -24.73 -19.66 9.48
C THR A 321 -26.07 -19.62 10.19
N LYS A 322 -26.11 -19.00 11.37
CA LYS A 322 -27.32 -18.73 12.15
C LYS A 322 -27.58 -17.22 12.14
N ILE A 323 -28.85 -16.88 11.96
CA ILE A 323 -29.32 -15.50 11.85
C ILE A 323 -30.44 -15.34 12.86
N LYS A 324 -30.36 -14.28 13.65
CA LYS A 324 -31.41 -13.89 14.59
C LYS A 324 -31.77 -12.44 14.30
N TRP A 325 -33.04 -12.20 14.06
CA TRP A 325 -33.61 -10.86 13.99
C TRP A 325 -34.67 -10.76 15.06
N GLY A 326 -34.48 -9.86 16.02
CA GLY A 326 -35.47 -9.65 17.06
C GLY A 326 -35.04 -8.66 18.12
N SER A 327 -35.90 -8.47 19.10
CA SER A 327 -35.65 -7.61 20.25
C SER A 327 -34.78 -8.34 21.29
N LEU A 328 -34.03 -7.58 22.10
CA LEU A 328 -33.28 -8.12 23.24
C LEU A 328 -34.23 -8.86 24.21
N PRO A 329 -33.73 -9.83 25.00
CA PRO A 329 -34.55 -10.66 25.90
C PRO A 329 -35.39 -9.87 26.92
N TYR A 330 -35.10 -8.58 27.13
CA TYR A 330 -35.92 -7.69 27.96
C TYR A 330 -36.86 -6.90 27.06
N TRP A 331 -38.16 -7.21 27.14
CA TRP A 331 -39.20 -6.51 26.41
C TRP A 331 -39.25 -5.05 26.86
N THR A 332 -38.92 -4.12 25.95
CA THR A 332 -39.22 -2.69 26.09
C THR A 332 -39.93 -2.23 24.83
N ILE A 333 -40.93 -1.37 24.99
CA ILE A 333 -41.83 -0.89 23.91
C ILE A 333 -41.07 -0.17 22.78
N THR A 334 -39.80 0.17 23.00
CA THR A 334 -38.93 0.88 22.06
C THR A 334 -37.59 0.19 21.82
N ALA A 335 -37.43 -1.10 22.15
CA ALA A 335 -36.20 -1.83 21.87
C ALA A 335 -35.95 -1.90 20.36
N ALA A 336 -34.82 -1.33 19.90
CA ALA A 336 -34.36 -1.54 18.54
C ALA A 336 -34.15 -3.04 18.29
N LYS A 337 -34.69 -3.54 17.17
CA LYS A 337 -34.41 -4.92 16.73
C LYS A 337 -32.95 -5.02 16.30
N GLN A 338 -32.31 -6.12 16.69
CA GLN A 338 -30.91 -6.39 16.36
C GLN A 338 -30.82 -7.52 15.35
N PHE A 339 -29.91 -7.37 14.40
CA PHE A 339 -29.58 -8.36 13.38
C PHE A 339 -28.29 -9.08 13.74
N ASN A 340 -28.40 -10.23 14.40
CA ASN A 340 -27.25 -10.97 14.87
C ASN A 340 -26.93 -12.15 13.95
N VAL A 341 -25.66 -12.27 13.56
CA VAL A 341 -25.12 -13.31 12.69
C VAL A 341 -24.10 -14.12 13.48
N SER A 342 -24.26 -15.44 13.45
CA SER A 342 -23.27 -16.39 13.96
C SER A 342 -22.89 -17.35 12.84
N LYS A 343 -21.61 -17.71 12.76
CA LYS A 343 -21.06 -18.61 11.75
C LYS A 343 -20.14 -19.60 12.44
N GLU A 344 -20.23 -20.87 12.06
CA GLU A 344 -19.44 -21.93 12.67
C GLU A 344 -19.23 -23.11 11.72
N CYS A 345 -18.22 -23.92 12.03
CA CYS A 345 -18.09 -25.27 11.48
C CYS A 345 -19.16 -26.17 12.11
N ALA A 346 -19.70 -27.10 11.34
CA ALA A 346 -20.76 -28.00 11.78
C ALA A 346 -20.64 -29.35 11.08
N THR A 347 -21.20 -30.38 11.70
CA THR A 347 -21.47 -31.65 11.02
C THR A 347 -22.76 -31.52 10.21
N LYS A 348 -22.89 -32.31 9.14
CA LYS A 348 -24.10 -32.37 8.32
C LYS A 348 -25.36 -32.61 9.15
N ASP A 349 -25.32 -33.57 10.06
CA ASP A 349 -26.47 -33.92 10.91
C ASP A 349 -26.89 -32.76 11.82
N LEU A 350 -25.93 -32.08 12.45
CA LEU A 350 -26.21 -30.91 13.29
C LEU A 350 -26.80 -29.77 12.46
N CYS A 351 -26.29 -29.59 11.24
CA CYS A 351 -26.73 -28.54 10.34
C CYS A 351 -28.18 -28.77 9.89
N GLU A 352 -28.52 -29.98 9.46
CA GLU A 352 -29.88 -30.37 9.06
C GLU A 352 -30.88 -30.29 10.22
N GLN A 353 -30.48 -30.73 11.42
CA GLN A 353 -31.32 -30.59 12.63
C GLN A 353 -31.60 -29.13 12.96
N THR A 354 -30.57 -28.28 12.92
CA THR A 354 -30.71 -26.84 13.20
C THR A 354 -31.56 -26.15 12.13
N TRP A 355 -31.37 -26.52 10.87
CA TRP A 355 -32.18 -26.04 9.75
C TRP A 355 -33.66 -26.37 9.99
N ASN A 356 -33.99 -27.64 10.23
CA ASN A 356 -35.37 -28.05 10.44
C ASN A 356 -36.01 -27.41 11.68
N ALA A 357 -35.24 -27.18 12.73
CA ALA A 357 -35.71 -26.50 13.93
C ALA A 357 -35.97 -24.99 13.74
N THR A 358 -35.22 -24.33 12.85
CA THR A 358 -35.35 -22.90 12.59
C THR A 358 -36.26 -22.57 11.42
N LEU A 359 -36.47 -23.51 10.48
CA LEU A 359 -37.26 -23.33 9.28
C LEU A 359 -38.67 -22.73 9.54
N PRO A 360 -39.44 -23.17 10.56
CA PRO A 360 -40.76 -22.59 10.85
C PRO A 360 -40.69 -21.12 11.30
N TYR A 361 -39.53 -20.65 11.76
CA TYR A 361 -39.31 -19.30 12.27
C TYR A 361 -38.53 -18.44 11.27
N CYS A 362 -38.31 -18.91 10.03
CA CYS A 362 -37.45 -18.27 9.04
C CYS A 362 -38.26 -17.49 7.98
N GLU A 363 -39.19 -16.64 8.42
CA GLU A 363 -40.06 -15.88 7.51
C GLU A 363 -39.40 -14.61 6.95
N ARG A 364 -38.32 -14.14 7.56
CA ARG A 364 -37.57 -12.93 7.17
C ARG A 364 -38.44 -11.65 7.08
N ILE A 365 -39.50 -11.57 7.88
CA ILE A 365 -40.41 -10.42 7.97
C ILE A 365 -39.82 -9.40 8.95
N TRP A 366 -39.56 -8.18 8.49
CA TRP A 366 -38.79 -7.17 9.23
C TRP A 366 -39.41 -6.71 10.56
N TYR A 367 -40.74 -6.81 10.75
CA TYR A 367 -41.42 -6.39 11.98
C TYR A 367 -41.67 -7.53 12.98
N LEU A 368 -41.55 -8.79 12.53
CA LEU A 368 -41.63 -9.96 13.41
C LEU A 368 -40.24 -10.43 13.82
N ASP A 369 -40.17 -11.13 14.94
CA ASP A 369 -38.93 -11.81 15.33
C ASP A 369 -38.81 -13.09 14.51
N TRP A 370 -37.64 -13.32 13.92
CA TRP A 370 -37.38 -14.50 13.10
C TRP A 370 -35.96 -14.97 13.28
N ARG A 371 -35.77 -16.26 13.04
CA ARG A 371 -34.46 -16.91 13.09
C ARG A 371 -34.33 -17.90 11.95
N CYS A 372 -33.18 -17.90 11.33
CA CYS A 372 -32.87 -18.77 10.22
C CYS A 372 -31.52 -19.43 10.47
N SER A 373 -31.35 -20.66 10.00
CA SER A 373 -30.02 -21.21 9.80
C SER A 373 -29.87 -21.70 8.37
N GLU A 374 -28.71 -21.46 7.78
CA GLU A 374 -28.34 -21.94 6.46
C GLU A 374 -27.04 -22.75 6.51
N CYS A 375 -26.99 -23.82 5.72
CA CYS A 375 -25.90 -24.79 5.66
C CYS A 375 -25.30 -24.79 4.26
N CYS A 376 -23.98 -24.90 4.14
CA CYS A 376 -23.32 -25.05 2.86
C CYS A 376 -22.08 -25.96 2.95
N ALA A 377 -21.81 -26.68 1.85
CA ALA A 377 -20.65 -27.54 1.71
C ALA A 377 -19.55 -26.84 0.89
N GLY A 378 -18.31 -26.91 1.37
CA GLY A 378 -17.11 -26.43 0.67
C GLY A 378 -16.48 -25.19 1.30
N ASP A 379 -15.19 -24.99 0.99
CA ASP A 379 -14.37 -23.98 1.66
C ASP A 379 -14.95 -22.57 1.55
N ARG A 380 -15.16 -21.96 2.71
CA ARG A 380 -15.55 -20.57 2.94
C ARG A 380 -16.86 -20.22 2.24
N CYS A 381 -17.74 -21.20 2.05
CA CYS A 381 -19.02 -21.04 1.38
C CYS A 381 -19.97 -20.10 2.15
N ASN A 382 -19.83 -20.03 3.48
CA ASN A 382 -20.68 -19.23 4.37
C ASN A 382 -20.26 -17.74 4.44
N TYR A 383 -19.68 -17.17 3.38
CA TYR A 383 -19.29 -15.76 3.32
C TYR A 383 -20.49 -14.80 3.45
N TYR A 384 -21.61 -15.13 2.78
CA TYR A 384 -22.85 -14.37 2.89
C TYR A 384 -23.69 -14.88 4.06
N VAL A 385 -24.61 -14.06 4.54
CA VAL A 385 -25.55 -14.46 5.60
C VAL A 385 -26.59 -15.42 5.07
N THR A 386 -27.09 -15.15 3.87
CA THR A 386 -28.05 -15.98 3.16
C THR A 386 -27.54 -16.23 1.74
N VAL A 387 -27.52 -17.49 1.31
CA VAL A 387 -27.04 -17.87 -0.03
C VAL A 387 -28.11 -17.57 -1.09
N SER A 388 -29.38 -17.43 -0.68
CA SER A 388 -30.55 -17.24 -1.55
C SER A 388 -30.80 -15.81 -2.04
N HIS A 389 -30.03 -14.81 -1.60
CA HIS A 389 -30.31 -13.41 -1.96
C HIS A 389 -29.94 -13.03 -3.42
N PHE A 390 -29.35 -13.96 -4.21
CA PHE A 390 -29.07 -13.71 -5.62
C PHE A 390 -30.18 -14.19 -6.59
N PHE A 391 -31.09 -15.07 -6.13
CA PHE A 391 -32.15 -15.61 -6.99
C PHE A 391 -33.41 -14.73 -7.06
N PHE A 392 -33.70 -13.92 -6.04
CA PHE A 392 -34.91 -13.10 -6.01
C PHE A 392 -34.82 -11.77 -6.78
N TYR A 393 -33.62 -11.26 -7.08
CA TYR A 393 -33.45 -10.03 -7.87
C TYR A 393 -33.35 -10.25 -9.39
N LEU A 394 -33.53 -11.50 -9.86
CA LEU A 394 -33.59 -11.82 -11.29
C LEU A 394 -35.00 -12.17 -11.79
N ASN A 395 -36.01 -12.13 -10.91
CA ASN A 395 -37.42 -12.30 -11.27
C ASN A 395 -38.27 -11.06 -10.90
N LEU A 396 -37.66 -9.88 -10.89
CA LEU A 396 -38.33 -8.57 -10.88
C LEU A 396 -37.68 -7.61 -11.87
#